data_AF-Q6X3K1-F1
#
_entry.id   AF-Q6X3K1-F1
#
_cell.length_a   1.000
_cell.length_b   1.000
_cell.length_c   1.000
_cell.angle_alpha   90.00
_cell.angle_beta   90.00
_cell.angle_gamma   90.00
#
_symmetry.space_group_name_H-M   'P 1'
#
loop_
_entity.id
_entity.type
_entity.pdbx_description
1 polymer ?
#
loop_
_entity_poly.entity_id
_entity_poly.type
_entity_poly.pdbx_seq_one_letter_code
_entity_poly.pdbx_strand_id
1 'polypeptide(L)'
;MDSHQQPRAAAQADIPLFPQQTREGLQALLDKLQPLIEGHRLDNLVDLLSLLSDLIDLLDPAMVDRLASLFEQATNVGWSVGNAVRVAKAEVLREQAPNLKDLLRLLRDADTRRGLALALGTLRSLGRQIAAEQEITHGA
;
A
#
# COMPACT_ATOMS: atom_id res chain seq x y z
N MET A 1 11.59 -57.15 -57.54
CA MET A 1 12.26 -56.02 -58.20
C MET A 1 11.16 -55.02 -58.52
N ASP A 2 10.96 -53.90 -57.83
CA ASP A 2 11.79 -53.23 -56.84
C ASP A 2 10.93 -52.45 -55.83
N SER A 3 11.50 -52.39 -54.65
CA SER A 3 11.00 -51.89 -53.38
C SER A 3 10.59 -50.41 -53.39
N HIS A 4 9.37 -50.16 -52.90
CA HIS A 4 9.05 -49.18 -51.86
C HIS A 4 9.76 -47.81 -51.91
N GLN A 5 9.06 -46.86 -52.50
CA GLN A 5 8.55 -45.65 -51.84
C GLN A 5 9.43 -45.08 -50.71
N GLN A 6 10.22 -44.05 -51.03
CA GLN A 6 10.82 -43.13 -50.07
C GLN A 6 9.76 -42.53 -49.14
N PRO A 7 9.95 -42.53 -47.81
CA PRO A 7 9.15 -41.71 -46.92
C PRO A 7 9.67 -40.26 -47.04
N ARG A 8 8.94 -39.39 -47.73
CA ARG A 8 9.00 -37.95 -47.44
C ARG A 8 8.35 -37.75 -46.07
N ALA A 9 9.11 -38.00 -45.01
CA ALA A 9 8.87 -37.35 -43.74
C ALA A 9 9.09 -35.86 -44.00
N ALA A 10 8.00 -35.15 -44.29
CA ALA A 10 7.99 -33.71 -44.18
C ALA A 10 8.42 -33.41 -42.74
N ALA A 11 9.64 -32.91 -42.59
CA ALA A 11 10.04 -32.25 -41.35
C ALA A 11 9.01 -31.15 -41.13
N GLN A 12 8.09 -31.36 -40.18
CA GLN A 12 7.37 -30.27 -39.54
C GLN A 12 8.48 -29.36 -39.00
N ALA A 13 8.80 -28.30 -39.73
CA ALA A 13 9.60 -27.23 -39.20
C ALA A 13 8.73 -26.60 -38.10
N ASP A 14 9.05 -26.91 -36.85
CA ASP A 14 8.60 -26.16 -35.69
C ASP A 14 9.10 -24.72 -35.88
N ILE A 15 8.31 -23.90 -36.56
CA ILE A 15 8.55 -22.47 -36.65
C ILE A 15 8.28 -21.95 -35.24
N PRO A 16 9.30 -21.48 -34.50
CA PRO A 16 9.08 -21.01 -33.15
C PRO A 16 8.13 -19.81 -33.18
N LEU A 17 7.07 -19.88 -32.38
CA LEU A 17 5.98 -18.90 -32.26
C LEU A 17 6.46 -17.47 -31.95
N PHE A 18 7.69 -17.32 -31.45
CA PHE A 18 8.29 -16.05 -31.07
C PHE A 18 9.75 -15.93 -31.56
N PRO A 19 10.16 -14.73 -32.03
CA PRO A 19 11.56 -14.41 -32.31
C PRO A 19 12.48 -14.74 -31.13
N GLN A 20 13.77 -15.03 -31.38
CA GLN A 20 14.69 -15.42 -30.31
C GLN A 20 14.80 -14.37 -29.19
N GLN A 21 14.86 -13.08 -29.55
CA GLN A 21 14.93 -12.01 -28.55
C GLN A 21 13.69 -11.97 -27.65
N THR A 22 12.50 -12.24 -28.21
CA THR A 22 11.25 -12.29 -27.45
C THR A 22 11.23 -13.47 -26.48
N ARG A 23 11.81 -14.62 -26.87
CA ARG A 23 11.93 -15.79 -25.98
C ARG A 23 12.87 -15.53 -24.81
N GLU A 24 14.02 -14.92 -25.06
CA GLU A 24 14.96 -14.53 -24.01
C GLU A 24 14.32 -13.54 -23.02
N GLY A 25 13.59 -12.55 -23.53
CA GLY A 25 12.84 -11.59 -22.70
C GLY A 25 11.72 -12.23 -21.88
N LEU A 26 10.95 -13.16 -22.48
CA LEU A 26 9.92 -13.91 -21.76
C LEU A 26 10.53 -14.79 -20.68
N GLN A 27 11.64 -15.46 -20.97
CA GLN A 27 12.33 -16.34 -20.03
C GLN A 27 12.87 -15.54 -18.84
N ALA A 28 13.47 -14.37 -19.09
CA ALA A 28 13.92 -13.47 -18.01
C ALA A 28 12.77 -12.93 -17.15
N LEU A 29 11.56 -12.75 -17.71
CA LEU A 29 10.37 -12.38 -16.94
C LEU A 29 9.84 -13.56 -16.13
N LEU A 30 9.76 -14.74 -16.75
CA LEU A 30 9.33 -15.99 -16.10
C LEU A 30 10.24 -16.32 -14.93
N ASP A 31 11.56 -16.19 -15.06
CA ASP A 31 12.51 -16.41 -13.96
C ASP A 31 12.23 -15.48 -12.75
N LYS A 32 11.75 -14.25 -12.99
CA LYS A 32 11.39 -13.30 -11.93
C LYS A 32 10.02 -13.58 -11.32
N LEU A 33 9.10 -14.12 -12.10
CA LEU A 33 7.76 -14.47 -11.65
C LEU A 33 7.71 -15.88 -11.04
N GLN A 34 8.70 -16.74 -11.32
CA GLN A 34 8.82 -18.10 -10.82
C GLN A 34 8.55 -18.23 -9.31
N PRO A 35 9.15 -17.43 -8.40
CA PRO A 35 8.86 -17.55 -6.97
C PRO A 35 7.41 -17.17 -6.61
N LEU A 36 6.77 -16.31 -7.39
CA LEU A 36 5.37 -15.90 -7.20
C LEU A 36 4.40 -16.96 -7.74
N ILE A 37 4.77 -17.61 -8.84
CA ILE A 37 4.04 -18.71 -9.48
C ILE A 37 4.08 -19.95 -8.60
N GLU A 38 5.28 -20.38 -8.18
CA GLU A 38 5.45 -21.54 -7.29
C GLU A 38 4.71 -21.35 -5.96
N GLY A 39 4.71 -20.13 -5.45
CA GLY A 39 3.99 -19.77 -4.24
C GLY A 39 2.47 -19.62 -4.38
N HIS A 40 1.89 -19.79 -5.58
CA HIS A 40 0.48 -19.48 -5.87
C HIS A 40 0.06 -18.06 -5.44
N ARG A 41 1.01 -17.12 -5.41
CA ARG A 41 0.78 -15.71 -5.02
C ARG A 41 0.58 -14.81 -6.22
N LEU A 42 0.95 -15.28 -7.42
CA LEU A 42 0.73 -14.54 -8.65
C LEU A 42 -0.77 -14.30 -8.88
N ASP A 43 -1.62 -15.28 -8.60
CA ASP A 43 -3.08 -15.14 -8.72
C ASP A 43 -3.60 -13.98 -7.87
N ASN A 44 -3.15 -13.86 -6.61
CA ASN A 44 -3.52 -12.74 -5.74
C ASN A 44 -3.05 -11.38 -6.27
N LEU A 45 -1.89 -11.32 -6.93
CA LEU A 45 -1.42 -10.08 -7.57
C LEU A 45 -2.27 -9.75 -8.79
N VAL A 46 -2.63 -10.74 -9.59
CA VAL A 46 -3.52 -10.57 -10.75
C VAL A 46 -4.91 -10.12 -10.28
N ASP A 47 -5.47 -10.73 -9.23
CA ASP A 47 -6.75 -10.34 -8.63
C ASP A 47 -6.70 -8.91 -8.08
N LEU A 48 -5.62 -8.54 -7.39
CA LEU A 48 -5.43 -7.18 -6.89
C LEU A 48 -5.32 -6.16 -8.03
N LEU A 49 -4.57 -6.49 -9.08
CA LEU A 49 -4.44 -5.63 -10.26
C LEU A 49 -5.77 -5.52 -11.02
N SER A 50 -6.55 -6.60 -11.07
CA SER A 50 -7.88 -6.61 -11.70
C SER A 50 -8.84 -5.72 -10.91
N LEU A 51 -8.88 -5.87 -9.59
CA LEU A 51 -9.67 -5.00 -8.71
C LEU A 51 -9.25 -3.53 -8.82
N LEU A 52 -7.94 -3.28 -8.92
CA LEU A 52 -7.41 -1.92 -9.12
C LEU A 52 -7.79 -1.36 -10.49
N SER A 53 -7.81 -2.19 -11.53
CA SER A 53 -8.25 -1.80 -12.87
C SER A 53 -9.74 -1.44 -12.86
N ASP A 54 -10.58 -2.30 -12.29
CA ASP A 54 -12.03 -2.04 -12.14
C ASP A 54 -12.28 -0.75 -11.35
N LEU A 55 -11.46 -0.48 -10.32
CA LEU A 55 -11.51 0.76 -9.55
C LEU A 55 -11.13 1.96 -10.44
N ILE A 56 -10.03 1.90 -11.18
CA ILE A 56 -9.59 2.99 -12.08
C ILE A 56 -10.65 3.25 -13.16
N ASP A 57 -11.28 2.21 -13.70
CA ASP A 57 -12.35 2.34 -14.70
C ASP A 57 -13.60 3.00 -14.14
N LEU A 58 -13.86 2.87 -12.83
CA LEU A 58 -14.96 3.54 -12.12
C LEU A 58 -14.64 5.00 -11.76
N LEU A 59 -13.36 5.36 -11.67
CA LEU A 59 -12.91 6.69 -11.28
C LEU A 59 -13.06 7.68 -12.44
N ASP A 60 -13.89 8.71 -12.25
CA ASP A 60 -13.89 9.86 -13.15
C ASP A 60 -12.69 10.80 -12.86
N PRO A 61 -12.34 11.72 -13.78
CA PRO A 61 -11.22 12.64 -13.58
C PRO A 61 -11.32 13.49 -12.31
N ALA A 62 -12.53 13.88 -11.90
CA ALA A 62 -12.72 14.70 -10.69
C ALA A 62 -12.52 13.88 -9.41
N MET A 63 -12.83 12.58 -9.43
CA MET A 63 -12.55 11.66 -8.32
C MET A 63 -11.05 11.39 -8.19
N VAL A 64 -10.32 11.27 -9.30
CA VAL A 64 -8.86 11.13 -9.28
C VAL A 64 -8.21 12.34 -8.62
N ASP A 65 -8.59 13.56 -9.00
CA ASP A 65 -8.07 14.79 -8.40
C ASP A 65 -8.36 14.87 -6.89
N ARG A 66 -9.56 14.44 -6.47
CA ARG A 66 -9.91 14.38 -5.04
C ARG A 66 -9.09 13.35 -4.30
N LEU A 67 -8.88 12.17 -4.89
CA LEU A 67 -8.09 11.10 -4.27
C LEU A 67 -6.62 11.50 -4.13
N ALA A 68 -6.07 12.15 -5.16
CA ALA A 68 -4.74 12.74 -5.12
C ALA A 68 -4.62 13.79 -4.00
N SER A 69 -5.59 14.71 -3.91
CA SER A 69 -5.61 15.72 -2.84
C SER A 69 -5.73 15.09 -1.44
N LEU A 70 -6.57 14.07 -1.28
CA LEU A 70 -6.69 13.35 0.00
C LEU A 70 -5.40 12.61 0.34
N PHE A 71 -4.75 11.99 -0.65
CA PHE A 71 -3.47 11.32 -0.47
C PHE A 71 -2.38 12.30 -0.07
N GLU A 72 -2.31 13.47 -0.72
CA GLU A 72 -1.39 14.54 -0.37
C GLU A 72 -1.62 15.04 1.06
N GLN A 73 -2.86 15.29 1.43
CA GLN A 73 -3.23 15.74 2.78
C GLN A 73 -2.86 14.69 3.83
N ALA A 74 -3.23 13.43 3.62
CA ALA A 74 -2.92 12.33 4.53
C ALA A 74 -1.42 12.11 4.66
N THR A 75 -0.69 12.12 3.53
CA THR A 75 0.77 11.98 3.51
C THR A 75 1.44 13.14 4.23
N ASN A 76 0.99 14.38 4.02
CA ASN A 76 1.55 15.56 4.67
C ASN A 76 1.32 15.53 6.19
N VAL A 77 0.09 15.20 6.63
CA VAL A 77 -0.23 15.03 8.06
C VAL A 77 0.60 13.90 8.66
N GLY A 78 0.67 12.74 7.99
CA GLY A 78 1.46 11.59 8.43
C GLY A 78 2.95 11.90 8.53
N TRP A 79 3.50 12.62 7.55
CA TRP A 79 4.89 13.06 7.54
C TRP A 79 5.18 14.03 8.70
N SER A 80 4.30 15.02 8.91
CA SER A 80 4.44 16.00 9.99
C SER A 80 4.42 15.34 11.38
N VAL A 81 3.45 14.46 11.63
CA VAL A 81 3.34 13.70 12.88
C VAL A 81 4.56 12.77 13.05
N GLY A 82 4.92 12.03 12.01
CA GLY A 82 6.06 11.12 12.03
C GLY A 82 7.38 11.85 12.31
N ASN A 83 7.58 13.01 11.69
CA ASN A 83 8.75 13.83 11.93
C ASN A 83 8.76 14.42 13.35
N ALA A 84 7.63 14.90 13.87
CA ALA A 84 7.52 15.38 15.24
C ALA A 84 7.86 14.28 16.26
N VAL A 85 7.35 13.07 16.06
CA VAL A 85 7.68 11.89 16.88
C VAL A 85 9.17 11.54 16.78
N ARG A 86 9.73 11.57 15.56
CA ARG A 86 11.16 11.31 15.33
C ARG A 86 12.05 12.30 16.07
N VAL A 87 11.71 13.60 16.04
CA VAL A 87 12.43 14.66 16.75
C VAL A 87 12.30 14.48 18.26
N ALA A 88 11.07 14.31 18.78
CA ALA A 88 10.85 14.09 20.21
C ALA A 88 11.59 12.83 20.74
N LYS A 89 11.59 11.74 19.97
CA LYS A 89 12.36 10.54 20.31
C LYS A 89 13.87 10.82 20.34
N ALA A 90 14.37 11.59 19.37
CA ALA A 90 15.79 11.95 19.32
C ALA A 90 16.20 12.82 20.52
N GLU A 91 15.33 13.74 20.97
CA GLU A 91 15.57 14.56 22.16
C GLU A 91 15.61 13.69 23.43
N VAL A 92 14.63 12.80 23.63
CA VAL A 92 14.59 11.87 24.77
C VAL A 92 15.81 10.95 24.83
N LEU A 93 16.32 10.51 23.68
CA LEU A 93 17.51 9.65 23.61
C LEU A 93 18.83 10.41 23.78
N ARG A 94 18.85 11.73 23.56
CA ARG A 94 20.06 12.57 23.73
C ARG A 94 20.20 13.09 25.15
N GLU A 95 19.10 13.28 25.85
CA GLU A 95 19.09 13.69 27.26
C GLU A 95 19.19 12.48 28.21
N GLN A 96 19.55 12.74 29.47
CA GLN A 96 19.48 11.71 30.52
C GLN A 96 18.02 11.33 30.77
N ALA A 97 17.77 10.09 31.24
CA ALA A 97 16.42 9.61 31.51
C ALA A 97 15.64 10.62 32.38
N PRO A 98 14.48 11.12 31.91
CA PRO A 98 13.78 12.21 32.59
C PRO A 98 13.32 11.77 33.97
N ASN A 99 13.58 12.60 34.98
CA ASN A 99 13.09 12.35 36.33
C ASN A 99 11.62 12.81 36.47
N LEU A 100 10.97 12.46 37.59
CA LEU A 100 9.58 12.83 37.86
C LEU A 100 9.31 14.34 37.82
N LYS A 101 10.27 15.18 38.23
CA LYS A 101 10.15 16.64 38.23
C LYS A 101 10.18 17.18 36.79
N ASP A 102 10.98 16.60 35.92
CA ASP A 102 11.07 16.99 34.51
C ASP A 102 9.78 16.66 33.76
N LEU A 103 9.18 15.50 34.04
CA LEU A 103 7.85 15.12 33.52
C LEU A 103 6.76 16.09 34.00
N LEU A 104 6.76 16.45 35.28
CA LEU A 104 5.85 17.46 35.83
C LEU A 104 6.06 18.85 35.21
N ARG A 105 7.29 19.21 34.88
CA ARG A 105 7.60 20.46 34.17
C ARG A 105 7.06 20.41 32.74
N LEU A 106 7.22 19.29 32.05
CA LEU A 106 6.71 19.08 30.69
C LEU A 106 5.18 19.19 30.64
N LEU A 107 4.45 18.60 31.60
CA LEU A 107 2.99 18.73 31.69
C LEU A 107 2.51 20.16 31.98
N ARG A 108 3.35 20.97 32.64
CA ARG A 108 3.06 22.39 32.92
C ARG A 108 3.41 23.31 31.76
N ASP A 109 4.12 22.83 30.76
CA ASP A 109 4.45 23.59 29.57
C ASP A 109 3.18 23.96 28.78
N ALA A 110 3.16 25.17 28.22
CA ALA A 110 1.99 25.70 27.54
C ALA A 110 1.69 24.94 26.24
N ASP A 111 2.71 24.53 25.50
CA ASP A 111 2.56 23.86 24.22
C ASP A 111 2.24 22.37 24.42
N THR A 112 2.80 21.73 25.46
CA THR A 112 2.36 20.38 25.87
C THR A 112 0.88 20.35 26.24
N ARG A 113 0.39 21.35 27.00
CA ARG A 113 -1.04 21.43 27.34
C ARG A 113 -1.92 21.66 26.12
N ARG A 114 -1.49 22.47 25.16
CA ARG A 114 -2.21 22.69 23.89
C ARG A 114 -2.27 21.39 23.08
N GLY A 115 -1.16 20.66 22.97
CA GLY A 115 -1.11 19.35 22.32
C GLY A 115 -2.03 18.33 22.98
N LEU A 116 -2.03 18.27 24.32
CA LEU A 116 -2.92 17.40 25.08
C LEU A 116 -4.40 17.79 24.91
N ALA A 117 -4.72 19.08 24.93
CA ALA A 117 -6.07 19.57 24.70
C ALA A 117 -6.58 19.22 23.28
N LEU A 118 -5.71 19.31 22.27
CA LEU A 118 -6.03 18.86 20.91
C LEU A 118 -6.32 17.36 20.88
N ALA A 119 -5.42 16.53 21.42
CA ALA A 119 -5.60 15.08 21.43
C ALA A 119 -6.90 14.67 22.13
N LEU A 120 -7.11 15.16 23.36
CA LEU A 120 -8.33 14.87 24.13
C LEU A 120 -9.59 15.41 23.45
N GLY A 121 -9.51 16.59 22.82
CA GLY A 121 -10.59 17.17 22.04
C GLY A 121 -10.99 16.31 20.84
N THR A 122 -10.01 15.80 20.10
CA THR A 122 -10.22 14.88 18.98
C THR A 122 -10.87 13.58 19.45
N LEU A 123 -10.36 12.96 20.52
CA LEU A 123 -10.96 11.75 21.10
C LEU A 123 -12.41 11.99 21.54
N ARG A 124 -12.68 13.12 22.20
CA ARG A 124 -14.03 13.50 22.61
C ARG A 124 -14.98 13.65 21.40
N SER A 125 -14.51 14.27 20.32
CA SER A 125 -15.31 14.44 19.11
C SER A 125 -15.64 13.10 18.45
N LEU A 126 -14.66 12.20 18.32
CA LEU A 126 -14.86 10.87 17.76
C LEU A 126 -15.84 10.05 18.62
N GLY A 127 -15.69 10.08 19.94
CA GLY A 127 -16.61 9.40 20.85
C GLY A 127 -18.06 9.89 20.72
N ARG A 128 -18.25 11.20 20.47
CA ARG A 128 -19.59 11.76 20.21
C ARG A 128 -20.19 11.29 18.89
N GLN A 129 -19.38 11.15 17.83
CA GLN A 129 -19.86 10.66 16.54
C GLN A 129 -20.32 9.20 16.64
N ILE A 130 -19.53 8.35 17.29
CA ILE A 130 -19.87 6.95 17.53
C ILE A 130 -21.17 6.83 18.34
N ALA A 131 -21.30 7.61 19.42
CA ALA A 131 -22.52 7.61 20.22
C ALA A 131 -23.76 8.03 19.42
N ALA A 132 -23.63 9.04 18.56
CA ALA A 132 -24.72 9.51 17.70
C ALA A 132 -25.14 8.46 16.66
N GLU A 133 -24.20 7.71 16.08
CA GLU A 133 -24.51 6.61 15.14
C GLU A 133 -25.26 5.45 15.83
N GLN A 134 -24.94 5.17 17.09
CA GLN A 134 -25.63 4.13 17.88
C GLN A 134 -27.08 4.51 18.20
N GLU A 135 -27.36 5.78 18.51
CA GLU A 135 -28.74 6.26 18.76
C GLU A 135 -29.62 6.14 17.51
N ILE A 136 -29.07 6.40 16.31
CA ILE A 136 -29.81 6.26 15.04
C ILE A 136 -30.08 4.79 14.70
N THR A 137 -29.14 3.90 15.03
CA THR A 137 -29.23 2.46 14.69
C THR A 137 -30.08 1.67 15.69
N HIS A 138 -30.30 2.16 16.92
CA HIS A 138 -31.17 1.52 17.92
C HIS A 138 -32.52 2.22 18.11
N GLY A 139 -32.72 3.37 17.45
CA GLY A 139 -34.00 4.11 17.41
C GLY A 139 -34.87 3.80 16.19
N ALA A 140 -34.49 2.85 15.34
CA ALA A 140 -35.25 2.32 14.20
C ALA A 140 -35.67 0.87 14.46
#